data_AF-A0A6V7UDR5-F1
#
_entry.id   AF-A0A6V7UDR5-F1
#
_cell.length_a   1.000
_cell.length_b   1.000
_cell.length_c   1.000
_cell.angle_alpha   90.00
_cell.angle_beta   90.00
_cell.angle_gamma   90.00
#
_symmetry.space_group_name_H-M   'P 1'
#
loop_
_entity.id
_entity.type
_entity.pdbx_description
1 polymer ?
#
loop_
_entity_poly.entity_id
_entity_poly.type
_entity_poly.pdbx_seq_one_letter_code
_entity_poly.pdbx_strand_id
1 'polypeptide(L)'
;MSQAFRTELQGLFQDATFALENTKHFALPIKGPTQSDNHFYESINALLSDLCLENQNICELTDDLSHTHNNWMSLRSSMTGPERLADNTVFDQFVAQYPYIETLNHLKQYKRQLRSAQKILEGALPSVSSQSASHAHIPRMALPTFNGKSAEFLSFWNQFNASIGKLSTLSDAVKLSYLKSCLSGPRFP
;
A
#
# COMPACT_ATOMS: atom_id res chain seq x y z
N MET A 1 22.26 24.08 -0.18
CA MET A 1 21.71 23.05 0.73
C MET A 1 20.31 22.60 0.31
N SER A 2 19.39 23.50 -0.05
CA SER A 2 18.03 23.17 -0.51
C SER A 2 17.91 22.62 -1.95
N GLN A 3 19.01 22.53 -2.71
CA GLN A 3 18.97 22.10 -4.11
C GLN A 3 18.55 20.64 -4.27
N ALA A 4 19.04 19.73 -3.40
CA ALA A 4 18.69 18.32 -3.46
C ALA A 4 17.16 18.11 -3.30
N PHE A 5 16.57 18.76 -2.29
CA PHE A 5 15.11 18.70 -2.06
C PHE A 5 14.30 19.26 -3.23
N ARG A 6 14.79 20.32 -3.89
CA ARG A 6 14.12 20.88 -5.07
C ARG A 6 14.16 19.94 -6.26
N THR A 7 15.30 19.30 -6.54
CA THR A 7 15.42 18.33 -7.63
C THR A 7 14.53 17.11 -7.38
N GLU A 8 14.49 16.62 -6.15
CA GLU A 8 13.63 15.50 -5.75
C GLU A 8 12.14 15.86 -5.86
N LEU A 9 11.73 17.02 -5.31
CA LEU A 9 10.35 17.51 -5.42
C LEU A 9 9.94 17.78 -6.86
N GLN A 10 10.86 18.19 -7.73
CA GLN A 10 10.58 18.39 -9.14
C GLN A 10 10.24 17.05 -9.83
N GLY A 11 10.99 15.98 -9.54
CA GLY A 11 10.69 14.64 -10.05
C GLY A 11 9.35 14.13 -9.53
N LEU A 12 9.16 14.17 -8.21
CA LEU A 12 7.91 13.76 -7.57
C LEU A 12 6.71 14.58 -8.04
N PHE A 13 6.90 15.87 -8.35
CA PHE A 13 5.86 16.71 -8.92
C PHE A 13 5.45 16.21 -10.31
N GLN A 14 6.40 15.88 -11.19
CA GLN A 14 6.09 15.35 -12.52
C GLN A 14 5.31 14.03 -12.44
N ASP A 15 5.76 13.11 -11.58
CA ASP A 15 5.09 11.83 -11.37
C ASP A 15 3.69 12.02 -10.78
N ALA A 16 3.54 12.92 -9.81
CA ALA A 16 2.26 13.28 -9.22
C ALA A 16 1.30 13.89 -10.24
N THR A 17 1.77 14.81 -11.09
CA THR A 17 0.94 15.40 -12.15
C THR A 17 0.50 14.35 -13.15
N PHE A 18 1.40 13.45 -13.55
CA PHE A 18 1.06 12.36 -14.47
C PHE A 18 0.02 11.41 -13.86
N ALA A 19 0.14 11.07 -12.58
CA ALA A 19 -0.84 10.25 -11.87
C ALA A 19 -2.21 10.94 -11.76
N LEU A 20 -2.24 12.26 -11.53
CA LEU A 20 -3.47 13.05 -11.45
C LEU A 20 -4.13 13.28 -12.82
N GLU A 21 -3.35 13.35 -13.90
CA GLU A 21 -3.89 13.40 -15.27
C GLU A 21 -4.52 12.07 -15.69
N ASN A 22 -3.98 10.95 -15.18
CA ASN A 22 -4.43 9.60 -15.50
C ASN A 22 -5.29 8.96 -14.40
N THR A 23 -6.11 9.76 -13.71
CA THR A 23 -6.99 9.23 -12.64
C THR A 23 -7.93 8.16 -13.17
N LYS A 24 -7.93 7.00 -12.51
CA LYS A 24 -8.81 5.88 -12.85
C LYS A 24 -10.15 6.05 -12.15
N HIS A 25 -11.22 5.80 -12.90
CA HIS A 25 -12.58 5.79 -12.35
C HIS A 25 -12.99 4.37 -11.97
N PHE A 26 -13.22 4.15 -10.67
CA PHE A 26 -13.65 2.87 -10.13
C PHE A 26 -15.14 2.94 -9.77
N ALA A 27 -16.01 2.66 -10.74
CA ALA A 27 -17.46 2.58 -10.53
C ALA A 27 -17.91 1.15 -10.31
N LEU A 28 -19.04 0.97 -9.62
CA LEU A 28 -19.65 -0.34 -9.51
C LEU A 28 -20.06 -0.86 -10.90
N PRO A 29 -19.66 -2.09 -11.28
CA PRO A 29 -20.19 -2.72 -12.46
C PRO A 29 -21.72 -2.87 -12.37
N ILE A 30 -22.42 -2.64 -13.48
CA ILE A 30 -23.86 -2.92 -13.57
C ILE A 30 -24.01 -4.39 -13.96
N LYS A 31 -24.73 -5.17 -13.15
CA LYS A 31 -25.01 -6.58 -13.48
C LYS A 31 -25.91 -6.65 -14.72
N GLY A 32 -25.42 -7.30 -15.78
CA GLY A 32 -26.22 -7.53 -16.99
C GLY A 32 -27.40 -8.47 -16.73
N PRO A 33 -28.49 -8.39 -17.51
CA PRO A 33 -29.71 -9.17 -17.29
C PRO A 33 -29.50 -10.70 -17.41
N THR A 34 -28.44 -11.13 -18.08
CA THR A 34 -28.07 -12.54 -18.29
C THR A 34 -26.72 -12.91 -17.66
N GLN A 35 -26.08 -12.01 -16.92
CA GLN A 35 -24.76 -12.24 -16.34
C GLN A 35 -24.85 -13.13 -15.10
N SER A 36 -24.01 -14.17 -15.05
CA SER A 36 -23.91 -15.04 -13.87
C SER A 36 -23.35 -14.26 -12.68
N ASP A 37 -23.81 -14.59 -11.47
CA ASP A 37 -23.31 -13.98 -10.23
C ASP A 37 -21.80 -14.13 -10.08
N ASN A 38 -21.25 -15.30 -10.44
CA ASN A 38 -19.81 -15.55 -10.39
C ASN A 38 -19.03 -14.61 -11.31
N HIS A 39 -19.47 -14.42 -12.55
CA HIS A 39 -18.81 -13.51 -13.49
C HIS A 39 -18.92 -12.05 -13.04
N PHE A 40 -20.03 -11.67 -12.39
CA PHE A 40 -20.21 -10.35 -11.80
C PHE A 40 -19.25 -10.11 -10.63
N TYR A 41 -19.10 -11.06 -9.71
CA TYR A 41 -18.16 -10.94 -8.59
C TYR A 41 -16.69 -11.02 -9.02
N GLU A 42 -16.36 -11.83 -10.02
CA GLU A 42 -15.01 -11.83 -10.64
C GLU A 42 -14.66 -10.47 -11.22
N SER A 43 -15.62 -9.82 -11.89
CA SER A 43 -15.44 -8.46 -12.42
C SER A 43 -15.19 -7.43 -11.29
N ILE A 44 -15.91 -7.55 -10.17
CA ILE A 44 -15.71 -6.68 -9.00
C ILE A 44 -14.34 -6.94 -8.35
N ASN A 45 -13.92 -8.20 -8.21
CA ASN A 45 -12.62 -8.55 -7.63
C ASN A 45 -11.44 -8.08 -8.49
N ALA A 46 -11.54 -8.17 -9.81
CA ALA A 46 -10.55 -7.61 -10.73
C ALA A 46 -10.42 -6.10 -10.55
N LEU A 47 -11.56 -5.40 -10.47
CA LEU A 47 -11.60 -3.95 -10.25
C LEU A 47 -11.03 -3.56 -8.89
N LEU A 48 -11.28 -4.35 -7.83
CA LEU A 48 -10.68 -4.15 -6.50
C LEU A 48 -9.16 -4.34 -6.52
N SER A 49 -8.65 -5.31 -7.30
CA SER A 49 -7.21 -5.51 -7.47
C SER A 49 -6.55 -4.29 -8.12
N ASP A 50 -7.14 -3.78 -9.22
CA ASP A 50 -6.65 -2.58 -9.90
C ASP A 50 -6.71 -1.34 -9.00
N LEU A 51 -7.79 -1.21 -8.23
CA LEU A 51 -7.96 -0.15 -7.24
C LEU A 51 -6.91 -0.23 -6.12
N CYS A 52 -6.55 -1.43 -5.66
CA CYS A 52 -5.52 -1.62 -4.65
C CYS A 52 -4.15 -1.20 -5.16
N LEU A 53 -3.79 -1.58 -6.39
CA LEU A 53 -2.54 -1.15 -7.02
C LEU A 53 -2.47 0.37 -7.18
N GLU A 54 -3.56 0.98 -7.64
CA GLU A 54 -3.67 2.43 -7.76
C GLU A 54 -3.54 3.12 -6.40
N ASN A 55 -4.24 2.63 -5.37
CA ASN A 55 -4.14 3.16 -4.02
C ASN A 55 -2.72 3.09 -3.48
N GLN A 56 -2.00 1.98 -3.72
CA GLN A 56 -0.62 1.81 -3.28
C GLN A 56 0.27 2.87 -3.93
N ASN A 57 0.19 3.01 -5.25
CA ASN A 57 0.96 4.02 -5.99
C ASN A 57 0.68 5.45 -5.48
N ILE A 58 -0.59 5.82 -5.30
CA ILE A 58 -0.96 7.15 -4.79
C ILE A 58 -0.52 7.33 -3.32
N CYS A 59 -0.51 6.27 -2.51
CA CYS A 59 0.01 6.34 -1.14
C CYS A 59 1.51 6.64 -1.14
N GLU A 60 2.29 5.89 -1.90
CA GLU A 60 3.74 6.08 -2.03
C GLU A 60 4.06 7.51 -2.48
N LEU A 61 3.46 7.98 -3.59
CA LEU A 61 3.66 9.34 -4.09
C LEU A 61 3.27 10.42 -3.06
N THR A 62 2.18 10.22 -2.33
CA THR A 62 1.75 11.19 -1.30
C THR A 62 2.74 11.22 -0.13
N ASP A 63 3.21 10.05 0.29
CA ASP A 63 4.07 9.89 1.47
C ASP A 63 5.48 10.42 1.16
N ASP A 64 6.04 10.12 -0.02
CA ASP A 64 7.32 10.65 -0.50
C ASP A 64 7.27 12.17 -0.64
N LEU A 65 6.27 12.71 -1.34
CA LEU A 65 6.12 14.15 -1.52
C LEU A 65 5.94 14.89 -0.18
N SER A 66 5.21 14.28 0.77
CA SER A 66 5.05 14.82 2.13
C SER A 66 6.35 14.76 2.90
N HIS A 67 7.11 13.66 2.79
CA HIS A 67 8.37 13.46 3.48
C HIS A 67 9.42 14.47 3.02
N THR A 68 9.62 14.60 1.71
CA THR A 68 10.58 15.56 1.13
C THR A 68 10.21 17.00 1.47
N HIS A 69 8.91 17.34 1.43
CA HIS A 69 8.43 18.65 1.88
C HIS A 69 8.76 18.92 3.35
N ASN A 70 8.43 17.98 4.26
CA ASN A 70 8.67 18.14 5.69
C ASN A 70 10.17 18.27 6.00
N ASN A 71 11.03 17.51 5.32
CA ASN A 71 12.48 17.60 5.47
C ASN A 71 13.00 18.96 5.03
N TRP A 72 12.52 19.50 3.90
CA TRP A 72 12.91 20.83 3.47
C TRP A 72 12.40 21.91 4.45
N MET A 73 11.16 21.80 4.95
CA MET A 73 10.65 22.74 5.95
C MET A 73 11.45 22.70 7.25
N SER A 74 11.87 21.51 7.68
CA SER A 74 12.75 21.32 8.83
C SER A 74 14.11 22.00 8.62
N LEU A 75 14.76 21.79 7.46
CA LEU A 75 15.99 22.49 7.10
C LEU A 75 15.80 24.01 7.15
N ARG A 76 14.72 24.52 6.56
CA ARG A 76 14.41 25.96 6.54
C ARG A 76 14.17 26.53 7.94
N SER A 77 13.58 25.74 8.84
CA SER A 77 13.39 26.14 10.24
C SER A 77 14.71 26.28 11.01
N SER A 78 15.73 25.50 10.61
CA SER A 78 17.07 25.56 11.21
C SER A 78 17.96 26.69 10.65
N MET A 79 17.64 27.21 9.46
CA MET A 79 18.38 28.32 8.85
C MET A 79 18.06 29.64 9.55
N THR A 80 19.08 30.47 9.78
CA THR A 80 18.93 31.79 10.45
C THR A 80 19.65 32.90 9.69
N GLY A 81 19.26 34.15 9.94
CA GLY A 81 19.92 35.33 9.40
C GLY A 81 19.89 35.43 7.86
N PRO A 82 20.99 35.80 7.20
CA PRO A 82 21.03 36.08 5.76
C PRO A 82 20.80 34.84 4.88
N GLU A 83 21.15 33.64 5.36
CA GLU A 83 20.94 32.39 4.63
C GLU A 83 19.45 32.08 4.45
N ARG A 84 18.62 32.35 5.46
CA ARG A 84 17.17 32.14 5.39
C ARG A 84 16.48 33.09 4.41
N LEU A 85 16.93 34.35 4.34
CA LEU A 85 16.37 35.32 3.41
C LEU A 85 16.64 34.92 1.95
N ALA A 86 17.84 34.42 1.66
CA ALA A 86 18.18 33.90 0.33
C ALA A 86 17.40 32.61 -0.02
N ASP A 87 17.20 31.70 0.95
CA ASP A 87 16.42 30.48 0.70
C ASP A 87 14.91 30.76 0.54
N ASN A 88 14.37 31.77 1.23
CA ASN A 88 12.97 32.16 1.07
C ASN A 88 12.63 32.56 -0.37
N THR A 89 13.44 33.43 -0.99
CA THR A 89 13.25 33.81 -2.39
C THR A 89 13.35 32.60 -3.32
N VAL A 90 14.27 31.68 -3.06
CA VAL A 90 14.42 30.44 -3.84
C VAL A 90 13.20 29.53 -3.67
N PHE A 91 12.67 29.41 -2.45
CA PHE A 91 11.46 28.65 -2.16
C PHE A 91 10.25 29.23 -2.87
N ASP A 92 10.03 30.55 -2.78
CA ASP A 92 8.89 31.21 -3.41
C ASP A 92 8.92 31.07 -4.94
N GLN A 93 10.10 31.22 -5.56
CA GLN A 93 10.29 30.97 -6.98
C GLN A 93 9.99 29.52 -7.37
N PHE A 94 10.47 28.56 -6.57
CA PHE A 94 10.25 27.15 -6.83
C PHE A 94 8.77 26.76 -6.72
N VAL A 95 8.08 27.23 -5.68
CA VAL A 95 6.64 26.96 -5.49
C VAL A 95 5.80 27.61 -6.58
N ALA A 96 6.19 28.80 -7.05
CA ALA A 96 5.51 29.47 -8.17
C ALA A 96 5.68 28.70 -9.49
N GLN A 97 6.85 28.07 -9.71
CA GLN A 97 7.11 27.28 -10.90
C GLN A 97 6.51 25.86 -10.82
N TYR A 98 6.50 25.27 -9.63
CA TYR A 98 6.04 23.91 -9.35
C TYR A 98 5.08 23.96 -8.15
N PRO A 99 3.76 24.03 -8.36
CA PRO A 99 2.77 24.11 -7.29
C PRO A 99 2.55 22.75 -6.60
N TYR A 100 3.62 22.13 -6.10
CA TYR A 100 3.62 20.77 -5.55
C TYR A 100 2.79 20.64 -4.26
N ILE A 101 2.58 21.74 -3.54
CA ILE A 101 1.72 21.76 -2.35
C ILE A 101 0.25 21.57 -2.75
N GLU A 102 -0.16 22.17 -3.87
CA GLU A 102 -1.50 21.99 -4.42
C GLU A 102 -1.68 20.57 -4.95
N THR A 103 -0.70 20.04 -5.70
CA THR A 103 -0.76 18.66 -6.18
C THR A 103 -0.80 17.66 -5.03
N LEU A 104 -0.07 17.89 -3.94
CA LEU A 104 -0.15 17.10 -2.71
C LEU A 104 -1.57 17.06 -2.13
N ASN A 105 -2.29 18.19 -2.15
CA ASN A 105 -3.68 18.26 -1.70
C ASN A 105 -4.61 17.49 -2.64
N HIS A 106 -4.41 17.61 -3.96
CA HIS A 106 -5.15 16.83 -4.96
C HIS A 106 -4.91 15.33 -4.82
N LEU A 107 -3.67 14.89 -4.60
CA LEU A 107 -3.34 13.48 -4.33
C LEU A 107 -4.04 12.98 -3.06
N LYS A 108 -4.02 13.76 -1.98
CA LYS A 108 -4.75 13.43 -0.74
C LYS A 108 -6.26 13.31 -0.98
N GLN A 109 -6.83 14.17 -1.81
CA GLN A 109 -8.24 14.10 -2.18
C GLN A 109 -8.52 12.85 -3.03
N TYR A 110 -7.70 12.55 -4.03
CA TYR A 110 -7.84 11.36 -4.87
C TYR A 110 -7.71 10.07 -4.04
N LYS A 111 -6.74 9.99 -3.12
CA LYS A 111 -6.61 8.89 -2.14
C LYS A 111 -7.89 8.68 -1.31
N ARG A 112 -8.58 9.77 -0.92
CA ARG A 112 -9.88 9.66 -0.23
C ARG A 112 -10.96 9.09 -1.14
N GLN A 113 -10.99 9.50 -2.40
CA GLN A 113 -11.94 8.98 -3.39
C GLN A 113 -11.72 7.48 -3.63
N LEU A 114 -10.47 7.04 -3.82
CA LEU A 114 -10.12 5.63 -3.99
C LEU A 114 -10.55 4.78 -2.78
N ARG A 115 -10.32 5.26 -1.55
CA ARG A 115 -10.80 4.60 -0.33
C ARG A 115 -12.33 4.51 -0.25
N SER A 116 -13.03 5.54 -0.72
CA SER A 116 -14.50 5.47 -0.79
C SER A 116 -14.97 4.46 -1.83
N ALA A 117 -14.38 4.44 -3.02
CA ALA A 117 -14.70 3.48 -4.08
C ALA A 117 -14.44 2.04 -3.62
N GLN A 118 -13.34 1.80 -2.90
CA GLN A 118 -13.02 0.50 -2.30
C GLN A 118 -14.17 0.00 -1.40
N LYS A 119 -14.63 0.84 -0.47
CA LYS A 119 -15.71 0.48 0.45
C LYS A 119 -17.02 0.16 -0.27
N ILE A 120 -17.31 0.89 -1.34
CA ILE A 120 -18.54 0.67 -2.13
C ILE A 120 -18.45 -0.68 -2.87
N LEU A 121 -17.30 -0.99 -3.49
CA LEU A 121 -17.08 -2.27 -4.18
C LEU A 121 -17.04 -3.46 -3.22
N GLU A 122 -16.36 -3.33 -2.07
CA GLU A 122 -16.35 -4.34 -1.01
C GLU A 122 -17.75 -4.60 -0.44
N GLY A 123 -18.59 -3.56 -0.33
CA GLY A 123 -19.98 -3.70 0.11
C GLY A 123 -20.93 -4.34 -0.92
N ALA A 124 -20.54 -4.36 -2.19
CA ALA A 124 -21.31 -4.96 -3.28
C ALA A 124 -21.05 -6.46 -3.46
N LEU A 125 -19.91 -6.94 -2.96
CA LEU A 125 -19.65 -8.37 -2.85
C LEU A 125 -20.57 -8.96 -1.78
N PRO A 126 -21.02 -10.22 -1.97
CA PRO A 126 -21.84 -10.90 -0.98
C PRO A 126 -21.04 -10.90 0.31
N SER A 127 -21.58 -10.22 1.32
CA SER A 127 -20.97 -10.21 2.64
C SER A 127 -20.85 -11.67 3.07
N VAL A 128 -19.64 -12.19 3.12
CA VAL A 128 -19.33 -13.28 4.04
C VAL A 128 -19.43 -12.67 5.43
N SER A 129 -20.62 -12.29 5.87
CA SER A 129 -20.82 -11.73 7.19
C SER A 129 -20.54 -12.90 8.14
N SER A 130 -19.43 -12.79 8.87
CA SER A 130 -19.18 -13.59 10.06
C SER A 130 -18.99 -15.08 9.81
N GLN A 131 -18.05 -15.45 8.94
CA GLN A 131 -17.23 -16.61 9.25
C GLN A 131 -15.91 -16.09 9.77
N SER A 132 -15.79 -16.08 11.10
CA SER A 132 -14.53 -16.16 11.83
C SER A 132 -13.51 -16.88 10.98
N ALA A 133 -12.44 -16.19 10.56
CA ALA A 133 -11.17 -16.79 10.12
C ALA A 133 -11.27 -18.27 9.70
N SER A 134 -11.93 -18.58 8.58
CA SER A 134 -12.04 -19.96 8.12
C SER A 134 -11.80 -20.04 6.63
N HIS A 135 -10.57 -20.44 6.29
CA HIS A 135 -10.36 -21.49 5.29
C HIS A 135 -10.91 -21.21 3.88
N ALA A 136 -10.47 -20.11 3.25
CA ALA A 136 -10.40 -20.09 1.79
C ALA A 136 -9.19 -20.94 1.34
N HIS A 137 -9.45 -22.24 1.21
CA HIS A 137 -8.72 -23.22 0.39
C HIS A 137 -7.28 -22.87 -0.02
N ILE A 138 -6.34 -23.01 0.91
CA ILE A 138 -4.98 -23.41 0.53
C ILE A 138 -5.06 -24.93 0.30
N PRO A 139 -4.65 -25.47 -0.87
CA PRO A 139 -4.52 -26.90 -1.03
C PRO A 139 -3.70 -27.38 0.15
N ARG A 140 -4.21 -28.36 0.89
CA ARG A 140 -3.73 -28.90 2.16
C ARG A 140 -2.25 -29.35 2.03
N MET A 141 -1.35 -28.40 1.84
CA MET A 141 0.09 -28.58 1.80
C MET A 141 0.43 -28.85 3.24
N ALA A 142 0.84 -30.08 3.51
CA ALA A 142 1.31 -30.51 4.82
C ALA A 142 2.45 -29.58 5.23
N LEU A 143 2.12 -28.53 6.00
CA LEU A 143 3.13 -27.68 6.60
C LEU A 143 3.95 -28.56 7.56
N PRO A 144 5.28 -28.53 7.49
CA PRO A 144 6.11 -29.33 8.38
C PRO A 144 5.89 -28.85 9.81
N THR A 145 5.56 -29.77 10.72
CA THR A 145 5.40 -29.47 12.15
C THR A 145 6.77 -29.45 12.82
N PHE A 146 7.11 -28.37 13.53
CA PHE A 146 8.35 -28.28 14.29
C PHE A 146 8.15 -28.78 15.72
N ASN A 147 8.79 -29.90 16.06
CA ASN A 147 8.64 -30.57 17.36
C ASN A 147 9.62 -30.05 18.45
N GLY A 148 10.22 -28.87 18.26
CA GLY A 148 11.07 -28.23 19.28
C GLY A 148 12.53 -28.71 19.32
N LYS A 149 13.01 -29.50 18.35
CA LYS A 149 14.42 -29.90 18.26
C LYS A 149 15.26 -28.81 17.57
N SER A 150 16.18 -28.18 18.30
CA SER A 150 17.03 -27.10 17.78
C SER A 150 17.85 -27.49 16.54
N ALA A 151 18.27 -28.75 16.42
CA ALA A 151 19.01 -29.26 15.26
C ALA A 151 18.18 -29.28 13.96
N GLU A 152 16.85 -29.35 14.05
CA GLU A 152 15.95 -29.43 12.90
C GLU A 152 15.37 -28.05 12.51
N PHE A 153 15.66 -27.00 13.30
CA PHE A 153 15.09 -25.66 13.13
C PHE A 153 15.47 -25.04 11.78
N LEU A 154 16.73 -25.18 11.36
CA LEU A 154 17.21 -24.62 10.10
C LEU A 154 16.56 -25.31 8.88
N SER A 155 16.35 -26.63 8.97
CA SER A 155 15.66 -27.40 7.93
C SER A 155 14.17 -27.02 7.85
N PHE A 156 13.52 -26.89 9.01
CA PHE A 156 12.15 -26.40 9.13
C PHE A 156 12.00 -24.99 8.55
N TRP A 157 12.88 -24.05 8.89
CA TRP A 157 12.82 -22.65 8.43
C TRP A 157 13.01 -22.56 6.90
N ASN A 158 13.91 -23.36 6.34
CA ASN A 158 14.09 -23.44 4.89
C ASN A 158 12.84 -24.00 4.18
N GLN A 159 12.20 -25.03 4.72
CA GLN A 159 10.95 -25.58 4.15
C GLN A 159 9.75 -24.63 4.32
N PHE A 160 9.69 -23.92 5.46
CA PHE A 160 8.68 -22.91 5.73
C PHE A 160 8.82 -21.74 4.75
N ASN A 161 10.03 -21.21 4.55
CA ASN A 161 10.30 -20.15 3.57
C ASN A 161 10.09 -20.60 2.12
N ALA A 162 10.41 -21.85 1.77
CA ALA A 162 10.12 -22.37 0.44
C ALA A 162 8.61 -22.51 0.17
N SER A 163 7.82 -22.76 1.22
CA SER A 163 6.36 -22.90 1.14
C SER A 163 5.65 -21.53 1.17
N ILE A 164 6.07 -20.62 2.05
CA ILE A 164 5.54 -19.25 2.15
C ILE A 164 6.08 -18.34 1.04
N GLY A 165 7.28 -18.57 0.53
CA GLY A 165 7.88 -17.79 -0.55
C GLY A 165 7.13 -17.92 -1.88
N LYS A 166 6.37 -19.00 -2.06
CA LYS A 166 5.41 -19.15 -3.19
C LYS A 166 4.11 -18.36 -2.99
N LEU A 167 3.91 -17.78 -1.82
CA LEU A 167 2.72 -17.03 -1.39
C LEU A 167 3.11 -15.58 -1.09
N SER A 168 3.73 -14.91 -2.06
CA SER A 168 4.12 -13.48 -1.98
C SER A 168 2.94 -12.52 -1.76
N THR A 169 1.71 -13.02 -1.83
CA THR A 169 0.46 -12.31 -1.56
C THR A 169 0.06 -12.27 -0.09
N LEU A 170 0.76 -12.99 0.81
CA LEU A 170 0.44 -13.02 2.24
C LEU A 170 1.11 -11.87 3.00
N SER A 171 0.32 -11.16 3.81
CA SER A 171 0.82 -10.15 4.73
C SER A 171 1.65 -10.77 5.87
N ASP A 172 2.61 -10.02 6.40
CA ASP A 172 3.52 -10.52 7.43
C ASP A 172 2.81 -10.95 8.72
N ALA A 173 1.67 -10.33 9.04
CA ALA A 173 0.80 -10.72 10.16
C ALA A 173 0.24 -12.14 9.97
N VAL A 174 -0.13 -12.51 8.75
CA VAL A 174 -0.65 -13.83 8.42
C VAL A 174 0.48 -14.87 8.45
N LYS A 175 1.65 -14.53 7.89
CA LYS A 175 2.86 -15.39 7.99
C LYS A 175 3.23 -15.70 9.44
N LEU A 176 3.13 -14.71 10.33
CA LEU A 176 3.40 -14.87 11.76
C LEU A 176 2.35 -15.77 12.44
N SER A 177 1.08 -15.65 12.06
CA SER A 177 0.04 -16.55 12.54
C SER A 177 0.26 -18.00 12.09
N TYR A 178 0.75 -18.20 10.86
CA TYR A 178 1.11 -19.53 10.35
C TYR A 178 2.35 -20.10 11.02
N LEU A 179 3.36 -19.26 11.29
CA LEU A 179 4.53 -19.68 12.04
C LEU A 179 4.10 -20.21 13.42
N LYS A 180 3.20 -19.50 14.11
CA LYS A 180 2.66 -19.94 15.39
C LYS A 180 1.89 -21.27 15.33
N SER A 181 1.17 -21.54 14.24
CA SER A 181 0.44 -22.81 14.09
C SER A 181 1.33 -23.99 13.72
N CYS A 182 2.50 -23.75 13.10
CA CYS A 182 3.48 -24.79 12.77
C CYS A 182 4.36 -25.22 13.96
N LEU A 183 4.32 -24.46 15.06
CA LEU A 183 5.07 -24.73 16.29
C LEU A 183 4.24 -25.63 17.21
N SER A 184 4.26 -26.93 16.94
CA SER A 184 3.74 -27.96 17.83
C SER A 184 4.80 -28.35 18.86
N GLY A 185 5.06 -27.48 19.83
CA GLY A 185 5.87 -27.81 21.01
C GLY A 185 5.00 -28.32 22.16
N PRO A 186 5.45 -29.28 22.98
CA PRO A 186 4.72 -29.66 24.18
C PRO A 186 4.56 -28.43 25.07
N ARG A 187 3.30 -28.06 25.30
CA ARG A 187 2.93 -27.15 26.37
C ARG A 187 3.34 -27.84 27.67
N PHE A 188 4.47 -27.45 28.22
CA PHE A 188 4.86 -27.92 29.56
C PHE A 188 3.72 -27.58 30.54
N PRO A 189 3.27 -28.56 31.35
CA PRO A 189 2.18 -28.37 32.30
C PRO A 189 2.53 -27.36 33.40
#